data_AF-A0A1Y3QJQ7-F1
#
_entry.id   AF-A0A1Y3QJQ7-F1
#
_cell.length_a   1.000
_cell.length_b   1.000
_cell.length_c   1.000
_cell.angle_alpha   90.00
_cell.angle_beta   90.00
_cell.angle_gamma   90.00
#
_symmetry.space_group_name_H-M   'P 1'
#
loop_
_entity.id
_entity.type
_entity.pdbx_description
1 polymer ?
#
loop_
_entity_poly.entity_id
_entity_poly.type
_entity_poly.pdbx_seq_one_letter_code
_entity_poly.pdbx_strand_id
1 'polypeptide(L)'
;MKASEARKVELDVRPHLKNKLEPFQLIMDTVKTLGPDDVFVLHAPFRPTPLLGVMKMKGFAGRAVPVAKDHWIVHFVRKKNRHWLDELALAEAGDGRGDSTEDGDGLGDASAEADLPAGMPLPFRPGAEETRGDADESGPAGREPDADGEPRVITLDNRGLEPPQPMIRTLSALERCRPGDTVRIHNDRVPVFLLEELKNLGCPYEVEEQPDGSAKVTIRKV
;
A
#
# COMPACT_ATOMS: atom_id res chain seq x y z
N MET A 1 21.83 24.28 3.23
CA MET A 1 21.04 23.37 2.40
C MET A 1 19.75 23.06 3.12
N LYS A 2 18.71 23.81 2.74
CA LYS A 2 17.29 23.56 2.98
C LYS A 2 16.70 22.84 1.77
N ALA A 3 15.47 22.33 1.87
CA ALA A 3 14.76 21.74 0.74
C ALA A 3 14.62 22.71 -0.45
N SER A 4 14.48 24.00 -0.16
CA SER A 4 14.38 25.09 -1.14
C SER A 4 15.65 25.41 -1.92
N GLU A 5 16.82 24.93 -1.47
CA GLU A 5 18.14 25.16 -2.11
C GLU A 5 18.60 23.96 -2.95
N ALA A 6 17.84 22.86 -2.92
CA ALA A 6 18.20 21.60 -3.56
C ALA A 6 17.83 21.59 -5.06
N ARG A 7 18.63 20.90 -5.89
CA ARG A 7 18.27 20.65 -7.29
C ARG A 7 17.05 19.73 -7.35
N LYS A 8 15.90 20.29 -7.73
CA LYS A 8 14.70 19.51 -8.09
C LYS A 8 14.93 18.82 -9.44
N VAL A 9 14.49 17.57 -9.56
CA VAL A 9 14.44 16.79 -10.80
C VAL A 9 13.05 16.19 -10.89
N GLU A 10 12.24 16.68 -11.83
CA GLU A 10 10.84 16.29 -12.02
C GLU A 10 10.68 15.27 -13.15
N LEU A 11 9.76 14.31 -12.96
CA LEU A 11 9.41 13.31 -13.96
C LEU A 11 7.91 12.97 -13.90
N ASP A 12 7.21 13.09 -15.03
CA ASP A 12 5.81 12.69 -15.16
C ASP A 12 5.66 11.33 -15.85
N VAL A 13 5.03 10.39 -15.14
CA VAL A 13 4.78 9.03 -15.61
C VAL A 13 3.30 8.76 -15.89
N ARG A 14 2.41 9.75 -15.70
CA ARG A 14 1.00 9.71 -16.14
C ARG A 14 0.87 9.43 -17.66
N PRO A 15 1.56 10.13 -18.59
CA PRO A 15 1.42 9.82 -20.02
C PRO A 15 1.99 8.45 -20.38
N HIS A 16 3.08 8.02 -19.74
CA HIS A 16 3.70 6.71 -19.92
C HIS A 16 2.71 5.59 -19.55
N LEU A 17 2.12 5.65 -18.35
CA LEU A 17 1.14 4.68 -17.88
C LEU A 17 -0.15 4.70 -18.71
N LYS A 18 -0.64 5.89 -19.12
CA LYS A 18 -1.80 6.04 -20.02
C LYS A 18 -1.58 5.33 -21.37
N ASN A 19 -0.36 5.36 -21.88
CA ASN A 19 0.05 4.70 -23.12
C ASN A 19 0.49 3.23 -22.93
N LYS A 20 0.30 2.64 -21.74
CA LYS A 20 0.75 1.28 -21.37
C LYS A 20 2.27 1.06 -21.50
N LEU A 21 3.07 2.13 -21.44
CA LEU A 21 4.53 2.06 -21.41
C LEU A 21 5.00 1.93 -19.96
N GLU A 22 6.01 1.08 -19.70
CA GLU A 22 6.55 0.89 -18.36
C GLU A 22 7.51 2.04 -17.96
N PRO A 23 7.15 2.91 -17.00
CA PRO A 23 8.01 4.03 -16.62
C PRO A 23 9.15 3.62 -15.67
N PHE A 24 9.16 2.38 -15.17
CA PHE A 24 10.06 1.96 -14.09
C PHE A 24 11.54 2.12 -14.46
N GLN A 25 11.92 1.73 -15.68
CA GLN A 25 13.30 1.88 -16.15
C GLN A 25 13.69 3.36 -16.30
N LEU A 26 12.79 4.20 -16.83
CA LEU A 26 13.00 5.64 -16.95
C LEU A 26 13.21 6.29 -15.58
N ILE A 27 12.37 5.98 -14.59
CA ILE A 27 12.54 6.41 -13.19
C ILE A 27 13.91 5.96 -12.65
N MET A 28 14.31 4.70 -12.88
CA MET A 28 15.58 4.18 -12.36
C MET A 28 16.80 4.85 -13.01
N ASP A 29 16.75 5.21 -14.29
CA ASP A 29 17.82 5.95 -14.96
C ASP A 29 17.84 7.43 -14.55
N THR A 30 16.70 8.08 -14.36
CA THR A 30 16.66 9.40 -13.71
C THR A 30 17.30 9.35 -12.32
N VAL A 31 16.97 8.35 -11.51
CA VAL A 31 17.52 8.18 -10.15
C VAL A 31 19.04 7.94 -10.13
N LYS A 32 19.63 7.32 -11.17
CA LYS A 32 21.09 7.20 -11.31
C LYS A 32 21.80 8.55 -11.45
N THR A 33 21.13 9.57 -11.97
CA THR A 33 21.72 10.91 -12.21
C THR A 33 21.53 11.91 -11.05
N LEU A 34 20.91 11.45 -9.95
CA LEU A 34 20.66 12.26 -8.75
C LEU A 34 21.89 12.38 -7.83
N GLY A 35 22.21 13.61 -7.46
CA GLY A 35 23.23 13.96 -6.49
C GLY A 35 22.95 13.48 -5.06
N PRO A 36 23.85 13.79 -4.11
CA PRO A 36 23.67 13.50 -2.69
C PRO A 36 22.59 14.36 -2.00
N ASP A 37 22.25 15.50 -2.59
CA ASP A 37 21.39 16.55 -2.00
C ASP A 37 20.29 17.02 -2.97
N ASP A 38 20.02 16.25 -4.02
CA ASP A 38 18.92 16.49 -4.96
C ASP A 38 17.58 16.04 -4.37
N VAL A 39 16.50 16.65 -4.89
CA VAL A 39 15.11 16.23 -4.66
C VAL A 39 14.55 15.68 -5.97
N PHE A 40 14.14 14.42 -5.99
CA PHE A 40 13.45 13.84 -7.14
C PHE A 40 11.93 13.90 -6.91
N VAL A 41 11.17 14.34 -7.90
CA VAL A 41 9.73 14.58 -7.81
C VAL A 41 9.04 13.80 -8.91
N LEU A 42 8.16 12.87 -8.54
CA LEU A 42 7.49 11.96 -9.46
C LEU A 42 6.00 12.23 -9.50
N HIS A 43 5.46 12.48 -10.69
CA HIS A 43 4.03 12.68 -10.93
C HIS A 43 3.43 11.37 -11.46
N ALA A 44 2.50 10.80 -10.72
CA ALA A 44 1.88 9.51 -11.01
C ALA A 44 0.34 9.59 -10.89
N PRO A 45 -0.44 8.75 -11.60
CA PRO A 45 -1.90 8.79 -11.49
C PRO A 45 -2.41 8.15 -10.19
N PHE A 46 -1.61 7.29 -9.56
CA PHE A 46 -1.90 6.62 -8.28
C PHE A 46 -0.65 6.58 -7.40
N ARG A 47 -0.84 6.33 -6.10
CA ARG A 47 0.25 6.21 -5.11
C ARG A 47 1.16 5.01 -5.42
N PRO A 48 2.45 5.20 -5.78
CA PRO A 48 3.31 4.12 -6.26
C PRO A 48 3.97 3.35 -5.09
N THR A 49 3.18 2.60 -4.34
CA THR A 49 3.62 1.83 -3.15
C THR A 49 4.83 0.91 -3.40
N PRO A 50 4.92 0.14 -4.52
CA PRO A 50 6.10 -0.70 -4.78
C PRO A 50 7.39 0.13 -4.97
N LEU A 51 7.29 1.26 -5.66
CA LEU A 51 8.43 2.14 -5.94
C LEU A 51 8.98 2.78 -4.66
N LEU A 52 8.10 3.18 -3.73
CA LEU A 52 8.50 3.65 -2.40
C LEU A 52 9.37 2.63 -1.66
N GLY A 53 9.10 1.33 -1.83
CA GLY A 53 9.93 0.23 -1.32
C GLY A 53 11.31 0.16 -1.99
N VAL A 54 11.37 0.13 -3.32
CA VAL A 54 12.64 0.08 -4.08
C VAL A 54 13.53 1.30 -3.79
N MET A 55 12.92 2.48 -3.67
CA MET A 55 13.63 3.72 -3.32
C MET A 55 14.17 3.70 -1.87
N LYS A 56 13.41 3.13 -0.92
CA LYS A 56 13.85 2.90 0.46
C LYS A 56 15.07 1.97 0.52
N MET A 57 15.09 0.89 -0.28
CA MET A 57 16.25 -0.01 -0.39
C MET A 57 17.48 0.71 -0.99
N LYS A 58 17.28 1.61 -1.96
CA LYS A 58 18.33 2.46 -2.56
C LYS A 58 18.78 3.64 -1.68
N GLY A 59 18.36 3.71 -0.42
CA GLY A 59 18.80 4.73 0.54
C GLY A 59 18.11 6.09 0.42
N PHE A 60 16.98 6.16 -0.30
CA PHE A 60 16.11 7.33 -0.33
C PHE A 60 15.00 7.20 0.73
N ALA A 61 14.42 8.33 1.12
CA ALA A 61 13.14 8.42 1.82
C ALA A 61 12.14 9.06 0.86
N GLY A 62 10.94 8.51 0.77
CA GLY A 62 9.88 8.99 -0.12
C GLY A 62 8.61 9.38 0.62
N ARG A 63 7.96 10.47 0.20
CA ARG A 63 6.63 10.90 0.68
C ARG A 63 5.73 11.14 -0.52
N ALA A 64 4.60 10.44 -0.56
CA ALA A 64 3.55 10.63 -1.56
C ALA A 64 2.45 11.54 -0.98
N VAL A 65 1.97 12.46 -1.81
CA VAL A 65 0.91 13.43 -1.54
C VAL A 65 -0.15 13.31 -2.65
N PRO A 66 -1.43 13.12 -2.32
CA PRO A 66 -2.51 13.27 -3.31
C PRO A 66 -2.75 14.76 -3.55
N VAL A 67 -2.73 15.19 -4.81
CA VAL A 67 -2.96 16.59 -5.21
C VAL A 67 -4.29 16.71 -5.96
N ALA A 68 -4.63 15.73 -6.78
CA ALA A 68 -5.97 15.55 -7.34
C ALA A 68 -6.36 14.07 -7.39
N LYS A 69 -7.62 13.79 -7.76
CA LYS A 69 -8.23 12.45 -7.83
C LYS A 69 -7.33 11.42 -8.55
N ASP A 70 -6.75 11.83 -9.67
CA ASP A 70 -5.89 11.02 -10.55
C ASP A 70 -4.48 11.64 -10.69
N HIS A 71 -4.00 12.33 -9.64
CA HIS A 71 -2.67 12.95 -9.61
C HIS A 71 -2.07 12.91 -8.20
N TRP A 72 -1.04 12.09 -8.05
CA TRP A 72 -0.17 11.99 -6.88
C TRP A 72 1.20 12.56 -7.22
N ILE A 73 1.74 13.38 -6.32
CA ILE A 73 3.13 13.84 -6.37
C ILE A 73 3.92 13.08 -5.30
N VAL A 74 5.11 12.61 -5.65
CA VAL A 74 5.97 11.83 -4.75
C VAL A 74 7.38 12.40 -4.73
N HIS A 75 7.75 13.01 -3.60
CA HIS A 75 9.11 13.48 -3.37
C HIS A 75 9.98 12.34 -2.87
N PHE A 76 11.19 12.26 -3.39
CA PHE A 76 12.25 11.36 -2.96
C PHE A 76 13.49 12.19 -2.65
N VAL A 77 14.02 12.02 -1.44
CA VAL A 77 15.25 12.67 -0.96
C VAL A 77 16.17 11.59 -0.38
N ARG A 78 17.49 11.83 -0.28
CA ARG A 78 18.36 10.86 0.41
C ARG A 78 17.98 10.72 1.88
N LYS A 79 18.14 9.53 2.47
CA LYS A 79 17.73 9.20 3.86
C LYS A 79 18.23 10.21 4.92
N LYS A 80 19.39 10.83 4.72
CA LYS A 80 19.92 11.93 5.56
C LYS A 80 19.02 13.19 5.58
N ASN A 81 18.42 13.52 4.45
CA ASN A 81 17.61 14.73 4.24
C ASN A 81 16.11 14.44 4.42
N ARG A 82 15.73 13.32 5.06
CA ARG A 82 14.32 12.89 5.25
C ARG A 82 13.42 13.99 5.81
N HIS A 83 13.94 14.88 6.65
CA HIS A 83 13.19 15.99 7.26
C HIS A 83 12.65 17.01 6.24
N TRP A 84 13.23 17.06 5.03
CA TRP A 84 12.70 17.88 3.92
C TRP A 84 11.38 17.35 3.35
N LEU A 85 11.02 16.07 3.58
CA LEU A 85 9.82 15.50 2.99
C LEU A 85 8.52 16.12 3.53
N ASP A 86 8.51 16.55 4.78
CA ASP A 86 7.35 17.18 5.39
C ASP A 86 7.26 18.68 4.98
N GLU A 87 8.40 19.36 4.80
CA GLU A 87 8.50 20.70 4.18
C GLU A 87 8.01 20.71 2.72
N LEU A 88 8.46 19.73 1.91
CA LEU A 88 8.05 19.57 0.51
C LEU A 88 6.57 19.17 0.40
N ALA A 89 6.09 18.24 1.22
CA ALA A 89 4.70 17.80 1.18
C ALA A 89 3.70 18.91 1.58
N LEU A 90 4.13 19.88 2.42
CA LEU A 90 3.34 21.07 2.74
C LEU A 90 3.24 22.04 1.56
N ALA A 91 4.23 22.08 0.66
CA ALA A 91 4.19 22.94 -0.53
C ALA A 91 3.15 22.42 -1.55
N GLU A 92 3.20 21.14 -1.92
CA GLU A 92 2.25 20.58 -2.90
C GLU A 92 0.80 20.50 -2.37
N ALA A 93 0.63 20.46 -1.04
CA ALA A 93 -0.69 20.55 -0.40
C ALA A 93 -1.18 22.01 -0.23
N GLY A 94 -0.28 22.99 -0.38
CA GLY A 94 -0.58 24.41 -0.28
C GLY A 94 -0.94 25.04 -1.62
N ASP A 95 -0.30 24.63 -2.72
CA ASP A 95 -0.60 25.13 -4.07
C ASP A 95 -1.81 24.41 -4.70
N GLY A 96 -2.96 24.48 -4.01
CA GLY A 96 -4.27 24.14 -4.56
C GLY A 96 -4.76 25.15 -5.62
N ARG A 97 -3.85 25.72 -6.40
CA ARG A 97 -4.13 26.78 -7.37
C ARG A 97 -4.60 26.14 -8.68
N GLY A 98 -5.91 26.10 -8.86
CA GLY A 98 -6.51 25.55 -10.07
C GLY A 98 -6.02 26.27 -11.33
N ASP A 99 -5.45 25.51 -12.26
CA ASP A 99 -5.28 25.96 -13.64
C ASP A 99 -6.61 25.79 -14.37
N SER A 100 -7.37 26.88 -14.41
CA SER A 100 -8.47 27.04 -15.35
C SER A 100 -7.94 27.75 -16.60
N THR A 101 -7.36 26.98 -17.52
CA THR A 101 -7.14 27.46 -18.90
C THR A 101 -8.35 27.06 -19.75
N GLU A 102 -9.19 28.05 -20.06
CA GLU A 102 -10.34 27.92 -20.94
C GLU A 102 -9.90 27.94 -22.41
N ASP A 103 -10.29 26.92 -23.19
CA ASP A 103 -10.44 27.00 -24.63
C ASP A 103 -11.73 26.21 -24.96
N GLY A 104 -12.79 26.90 -25.34
CA GLY A 104 -14.10 26.30 -25.60
C GLY A 104 -14.62 26.61 -26.99
N ASP A 105 -15.32 25.65 -27.59
CA ASP A 105 -16.44 25.92 -28.50
C ASP A 105 -17.28 24.65 -28.74
N GLY A 106 -18.56 24.80 -29.11
CA GLY A 106 -19.47 23.69 -29.48
C GLY A 106 -20.68 23.49 -28.55
N LEU A 107 -21.89 23.70 -29.09
CA LEU A 107 -23.18 23.67 -28.38
C LEU A 107 -23.89 22.29 -28.42
N GLY A 108 -24.73 22.06 -27.41
CA GLY A 108 -25.96 21.22 -27.47
C GLY A 108 -25.91 19.91 -26.66
N ASP A 109 -27.02 19.38 -26.12
CA ASP A 109 -28.37 19.92 -25.83
C ASP A 109 -29.08 18.92 -24.86
N ALA A 110 -30.20 19.34 -24.25
CA ALA A 110 -31.25 18.50 -23.65
C ALA A 110 -30.92 17.42 -22.57
N SER A 111 -31.22 17.79 -21.32
CA SER A 111 -32.15 17.06 -20.42
C SER A 111 -31.89 15.63 -19.90
N ALA A 112 -31.73 15.53 -18.57
CA ALA A 112 -32.43 14.54 -17.74
C ALA A 112 -32.48 15.02 -16.26
N GLU A 113 -33.61 14.81 -15.57
CA GLU A 113 -33.85 15.26 -14.18
C GLU A 113 -34.08 14.07 -13.22
N ALA A 114 -33.59 14.20 -11.98
CA ALA A 114 -34.01 13.50 -10.75
C ALA A 114 -33.14 14.03 -9.58
N ASP A 115 -33.54 15.09 -8.89
CA ASP A 115 -34.48 15.12 -7.75
C ASP A 115 -34.00 14.31 -6.52
N LEU A 116 -33.84 15.01 -5.40
CA LEU A 116 -33.34 14.50 -4.11
C LEU A 116 -34.23 14.99 -2.97
N PRO A 117 -35.09 14.14 -2.38
CA PRO A 117 -35.82 14.49 -1.16
C PRO A 117 -34.95 14.25 0.09
N ALA A 118 -34.73 15.29 0.89
CA ALA A 118 -34.09 15.19 2.20
C ALA A 118 -35.10 14.80 3.30
N GLY A 119 -34.71 13.92 4.24
CA GLY A 119 -35.60 13.46 5.31
C GLY A 119 -34.93 12.73 6.48
N MET A 120 -34.68 13.44 7.57
CA MET A 120 -34.42 12.93 8.94
C MET A 120 -35.35 13.71 9.91
N PRO A 121 -35.59 13.30 11.18
CA PRO A 121 -34.91 12.25 11.97
C PRO A 121 -35.81 11.26 12.77
N LEU A 122 -35.16 10.22 13.33
CA LEU A 122 -35.24 9.58 14.70
C LEU A 122 -36.50 9.73 15.60
N PRO A 123 -36.83 8.78 16.53
CA PRO A 123 -35.90 7.89 17.28
C PRO A 123 -36.36 6.44 17.65
N PHE A 124 -35.46 5.69 18.33
CA PHE A 124 -35.64 4.55 19.29
C PHE A 124 -37.03 3.85 19.43
N ARG A 125 -37.14 2.51 19.47
CA ARG A 125 -36.61 1.59 20.54
C ARG A 125 -36.53 0.08 20.10
N PRO A 126 -35.92 -0.83 20.91
CA PRO A 126 -35.49 -2.18 20.47
C PRO A 126 -36.35 -3.38 20.93
N GLY A 127 -36.08 -4.58 20.36
CA GLY A 127 -36.45 -5.89 20.95
C GLY A 127 -36.24 -7.12 20.02
N ALA A 128 -35.56 -8.17 20.54
CA ALA A 128 -35.36 -9.55 20.01
C ALA A 128 -34.59 -9.71 18.65
N GLU A 129 -33.64 -10.64 18.40
CA GLU A 129 -33.41 -12.06 18.82
C GLU A 129 -34.22 -13.07 17.98
N GLU A 130 -33.77 -14.24 17.50
CA GLU A 130 -32.47 -14.98 17.48
C GLU A 130 -31.86 -15.05 16.04
N THR A 131 -30.73 -15.70 15.67
CA THR A 131 -29.30 -15.77 16.11
C THR A 131 -28.49 -16.52 14.99
N ARG A 132 -27.16 -16.70 15.17
CA ARG A 132 -26.23 -17.69 14.56
C ARG A 132 -25.68 -17.38 13.16
N GLY A 133 -24.34 -17.34 12.96
CA GLY A 133 -23.28 -17.54 13.96
C GLY A 133 -21.86 -17.18 13.50
N ASP A 134 -20.96 -17.16 14.49
CA ASP A 134 -19.49 -17.28 14.48
C ASP A 134 -18.76 -16.64 13.27
N ALA A 135 -18.16 -15.44 13.34
CA ALA A 135 -17.56 -14.68 14.44
C ALA A 135 -16.25 -15.27 15.02
N ASP A 136 -15.12 -14.85 14.45
CA ASP A 136 -13.88 -14.57 15.18
C ASP A 136 -13.23 -13.29 14.62
N GLU A 137 -13.64 -12.14 15.16
CA GLU A 137 -12.86 -10.90 15.07
C GLU A 137 -12.22 -10.66 16.43
N SER A 138 -10.88 -10.69 16.50
CA SER A 138 -10.14 -10.40 17.73
C SER A 138 -8.76 -9.79 17.47
N GLY A 139 -8.79 -8.50 17.14
CA GLY A 139 -7.94 -7.53 17.82
C GLY A 139 -8.79 -6.75 18.83
N PRO A 140 -8.22 -5.97 19.78
CA PRO A 140 -6.89 -5.37 19.68
C PRO A 140 -6.05 -5.41 20.98
N ALA A 141 -4.96 -4.62 20.97
CA ALA A 141 -4.17 -4.18 22.11
C ALA A 141 -3.30 -5.25 22.82
N GLY A 142 -2.20 -4.77 23.42
CA GLY A 142 -1.16 -5.62 23.98
C GLY A 142 -1.44 -6.06 25.41
N ARG A 143 -1.00 -7.28 25.74
CA ARG A 143 -0.72 -7.70 27.11
C ARG A 143 0.70 -8.29 27.17
N GLU A 144 1.21 -8.39 28.39
CA GLU A 144 2.62 -8.62 28.72
C GLU A 144 3.16 -9.99 28.27
N PRO A 145 4.50 -10.18 28.19
CA PRO A 145 5.07 -11.34 27.52
C PRO A 145 4.91 -12.62 28.34
N ASP A 146 3.95 -13.46 27.95
CA ASP A 146 3.90 -14.86 28.39
C ASP A 146 5.25 -15.53 28.12
N ALA A 147 5.88 -16.04 29.18
CA ALA A 147 7.25 -16.52 29.20
C ALA A 147 7.31 -18.02 29.58
N ASP A 148 6.46 -18.85 28.97
CA ASP A 148 6.50 -20.30 29.17
C ASP A 148 6.15 -21.10 27.90
N GLY A 149 6.89 -22.20 27.72
CA GLY A 149 6.48 -23.40 26.99
C GLY A 149 6.22 -23.32 25.49
N GLU A 150 5.05 -22.83 25.10
CA GLU A 150 4.29 -23.45 24.00
C GLU A 150 4.37 -22.69 22.66
N PRO A 151 4.59 -23.41 21.54
CA PRO A 151 4.65 -22.81 20.21
C PRO A 151 3.27 -22.34 19.75
N ARG A 152 3.12 -21.04 19.46
CA ARG A 152 1.82 -20.47 19.09
C ARG A 152 1.48 -20.73 17.64
N VAL A 153 0.23 -21.12 17.39
CA VAL A 153 -0.32 -21.31 16.03
C VAL A 153 -1.10 -20.06 15.64
N ILE A 154 -0.58 -19.30 14.67
CA ILE A 154 -1.18 -18.06 14.15
C ILE A 154 -1.81 -18.36 12.81
N THR A 155 -3.11 -18.07 12.65
CA THR A 155 -3.83 -18.30 11.38
C THR A 155 -4.09 -16.98 10.65
N LEU A 156 -3.89 -16.96 9.33
CA LEU A 156 -4.10 -15.79 8.46
C LEU A 156 -4.91 -16.18 7.23
N ASP A 157 -6.11 -15.63 7.08
CA ASP A 157 -6.80 -15.66 5.79
C ASP A 157 -6.29 -14.53 4.90
N ASN A 158 -5.67 -14.89 3.76
CA ASN A 158 -5.14 -13.99 2.75
C ASN A 158 -5.97 -14.01 1.45
N ARG A 159 -7.17 -14.62 1.45
CA ARG A 159 -8.04 -14.69 0.27
C ARG A 159 -8.60 -13.31 -0.11
N GLY A 160 -8.81 -13.10 -1.39
CA GLY A 160 -9.24 -11.81 -1.96
C GLY A 160 -8.19 -10.69 -1.91
N LEU A 161 -6.96 -10.97 -1.47
CA LEU A 161 -5.89 -9.97 -1.38
C LEU A 161 -5.03 -9.93 -2.64
N GLU A 162 -4.99 -8.78 -3.32
CA GLU A 162 -4.16 -8.58 -4.51
C GLU A 162 -2.64 -8.71 -4.20
N PRO A 163 -1.83 -9.37 -5.06
CA PRO A 163 -0.39 -9.39 -4.90
C PRO A 163 0.21 -7.97 -4.85
N PRO A 164 1.16 -7.68 -3.93
CA PRO A 164 1.89 -8.59 -3.05
C PRO A 164 1.31 -8.73 -1.63
N GLN A 165 0.07 -8.29 -1.36
CA GLN A 165 -0.50 -8.21 0.00
C GLN A 165 -0.42 -9.53 0.80
N PRO A 166 -0.75 -10.73 0.25
CA PRO A 166 -0.60 -12.01 0.98
C PRO A 166 0.82 -12.27 1.48
N MET A 167 1.81 -11.97 0.64
CA MET A 167 3.22 -12.26 0.91
C MET A 167 3.72 -11.35 2.04
N ILE A 168 3.46 -10.04 1.93
CA ILE A 168 3.85 -9.05 2.95
C ILE A 168 3.18 -9.37 4.29
N ARG A 169 1.87 -9.67 4.30
CA ARG A 169 1.13 -10.00 5.54
C ARG A 169 1.66 -11.26 6.22
N THR A 170 2.06 -12.26 5.44
CA THR A 170 2.63 -13.51 5.98
C THR A 170 4.04 -13.31 6.51
N LEU A 171 4.91 -12.65 5.74
CA LEU A 171 6.29 -12.37 6.17
C LEU A 171 6.31 -11.49 7.43
N SER A 172 5.52 -10.43 7.50
CA SER A 172 5.45 -9.58 8.69
C SER A 172 4.69 -10.18 9.88
N ALA A 173 4.05 -11.34 9.72
CA ALA A 173 3.66 -12.20 10.84
C ALA A 173 4.85 -13.05 11.32
N LEU A 174 5.58 -13.71 10.39
CA LEU A 174 6.78 -14.50 10.67
C LEU A 174 7.95 -13.67 11.25
N GLU A 175 7.99 -12.36 11.01
CA GLU A 175 8.90 -11.41 11.69
C GLU A 175 8.56 -11.20 13.19
N ARG A 176 7.31 -11.43 13.58
CA ARG A 176 6.80 -11.27 14.97
C ARG A 176 6.73 -12.58 15.74
N CYS A 177 6.77 -13.71 15.04
CA CYS A 177 6.83 -15.06 15.59
C CYS A 177 8.18 -15.34 16.29
N ARG A 178 8.12 -16.07 17.40
CA ARG A 178 9.27 -16.66 18.09
C ARG A 178 9.71 -17.95 17.36
N PRO A 179 10.98 -18.35 17.38
CA PRO A 179 11.41 -19.68 16.96
C PRO A 179 10.56 -20.78 17.63
N GLY A 180 10.00 -21.68 16.83
CA GLY A 180 9.02 -22.69 17.25
C GLY A 180 7.57 -22.39 16.88
N ASP A 181 7.16 -21.11 16.81
CA ASP A 181 5.80 -20.72 16.42
C ASP A 181 5.45 -21.21 15.01
N THR A 182 4.16 -21.37 14.71
CA THR A 182 3.67 -21.87 13.41
C THR A 182 2.63 -20.92 12.82
N VAL A 183 2.87 -20.41 11.61
CA VAL A 183 1.94 -19.57 10.85
C VAL A 183 1.22 -20.43 9.82
N ARG A 184 -0.11 -20.51 9.91
CA ARG A 184 -0.98 -21.15 8.92
C ARG A 184 -1.64 -20.08 8.07
N ILE A 185 -1.49 -20.13 6.75
CA ILE A 185 -2.16 -19.21 5.84
C ILE A 185 -3.13 -19.92 4.93
N HIS A 186 -4.18 -19.22 4.49
CA HIS A 186 -5.10 -19.66 3.42
C HIS A 186 -5.10 -18.58 2.32
N ASN A 187 -4.91 -18.97 1.07
CA ASN A 187 -4.73 -18.07 -0.07
C ASN A 187 -5.52 -18.59 -1.29
N ASP A 188 -6.00 -17.74 -2.20
CA ASP A 188 -6.87 -18.13 -3.32
C ASP A 188 -6.22 -19.09 -4.35
N ARG A 189 -4.91 -19.29 -4.24
CA ARG A 189 -4.05 -20.14 -5.08
C ARG A 189 -2.71 -20.37 -4.41
N VAL A 190 -1.90 -21.32 -4.88
CA VAL A 190 -0.53 -21.55 -4.37
C VAL A 190 0.32 -20.28 -4.48
N PRO A 191 0.83 -19.72 -3.36
CA PRO A 191 1.52 -18.43 -3.36
C PRO A 191 3.02 -18.60 -3.69
N VAL A 192 3.34 -18.96 -4.94
CA VAL A 192 4.70 -19.39 -5.36
C VAL A 192 5.85 -18.49 -4.88
N PHE A 193 5.73 -17.17 -5.03
CA PHE A 193 6.76 -16.21 -4.60
C PHE A 193 7.00 -16.19 -3.08
N LEU A 194 5.96 -16.46 -2.28
CA LEU A 194 6.12 -16.61 -0.83
C LEU A 194 6.89 -17.90 -0.53
N LEU A 195 6.63 -18.99 -1.24
CA LEU A 195 7.36 -20.26 -1.05
C LEU A 195 8.85 -20.11 -1.40
N GLU A 196 9.20 -19.23 -2.34
CA GLU A 196 10.59 -18.87 -2.64
C GLU A 196 11.24 -18.08 -1.50
N GLU A 197 10.57 -17.05 -0.97
CA GLU A 197 11.08 -16.29 0.19
C GLU A 197 11.19 -17.15 1.45
N LEU A 198 10.30 -18.12 1.67
CA LEU A 198 10.42 -19.07 2.78
C LEU A 198 11.66 -19.98 2.67
N LYS A 199 12.04 -20.38 1.45
CA LYS A 199 13.32 -21.08 1.20
C LYS A 199 14.51 -20.17 1.48
N ASN A 200 14.47 -18.92 1.02
CA ASN A 200 15.52 -17.93 1.27
C ASN A 200 15.72 -17.66 2.78
N LEU A 201 14.62 -17.67 3.55
CA LEU A 201 14.59 -17.51 5.00
C LEU A 201 14.86 -18.82 5.77
N GLY A 202 15.12 -19.95 5.08
CA GLY A 202 15.35 -21.25 5.71
C GLY A 202 14.17 -21.81 6.52
N CYS A 203 12.98 -21.25 6.37
CA CYS A 203 11.82 -21.61 7.17
C CYS A 203 11.11 -22.85 6.59
N PRO A 204 11.01 -23.96 7.33
CA PRO A 204 10.30 -25.15 6.86
C PRO A 204 8.80 -24.86 6.71
N TYR A 205 8.24 -25.26 5.57
CA TYR A 205 6.84 -25.06 5.22
C TYR A 205 6.24 -26.29 4.53
N GLU A 206 4.92 -26.39 4.59
CA GLU A 206 4.09 -27.46 4.03
C GLU A 206 2.91 -26.84 3.28
N VAL A 207 2.56 -27.36 2.10
CA VAL A 207 1.51 -26.82 1.21
C VAL A 207 0.41 -27.86 1.02
N GLU A 208 -0.84 -27.47 1.28
CA GLU A 208 -2.03 -28.29 1.12
C GLU A 208 -2.97 -27.60 0.11
N GLU A 209 -2.91 -28.03 -1.15
CA GLU A 209 -3.82 -27.59 -2.21
C GLU A 209 -5.24 -28.11 -1.96
N GLN A 210 -6.22 -27.24 -2.10
CA GLN A 210 -7.63 -27.50 -1.80
C GLN A 210 -8.43 -27.81 -3.08
N PRO A 211 -9.55 -28.57 -3.00
CA PRO A 211 -10.36 -28.90 -4.17
C PRO A 211 -11.11 -27.71 -4.79
N ASP A 212 -11.14 -26.55 -4.14
CA ASP A 212 -11.65 -25.28 -4.70
C ASP A 212 -10.56 -24.47 -5.46
N GLY A 213 -9.32 -25.00 -5.56
CA GLY A 213 -8.17 -24.33 -6.15
C GLY A 213 -7.42 -23.38 -5.20
N SER A 214 -7.94 -23.16 -4.00
CA SER A 214 -7.23 -22.43 -2.96
C SER A 214 -6.07 -23.25 -2.39
N ALA A 215 -5.15 -22.60 -1.68
CA ALA A 215 -4.01 -23.27 -1.04
C ALA A 215 -3.89 -22.85 0.42
N LYS A 216 -3.71 -23.85 1.29
CA LYS A 216 -3.28 -23.64 2.67
C LYS A 216 -1.77 -23.86 2.74
N VAL A 217 -1.05 -23.03 3.49
CA VAL A 217 0.39 -23.22 3.72
C VAL A 217 0.66 -23.13 5.22
N THR A 218 1.25 -24.17 5.79
CA THR A 218 1.68 -24.22 7.19
C THR A 218 3.18 -23.97 7.25
N ILE A 219 3.61 -22.96 8.00
CA ILE A 219 4.99 -22.44 8.00
C ILE A 219 5.48 -22.47 9.45
N ARG A 220 6.54 -23.21 9.77
CA ARG A 220 7.14 -23.19 11.10
C ARG A 220 8.30 -22.20 11.14
N LYS A 221 8.28 -21.33 12.14
CA LYS A 221 9.37 -20.41 12.44
C LYS A 221 10.54 -21.18 13.06
N VAL A 222 11.74 -20.90 12.56
CA VAL A 222 13.03 -21.32 13.11
C VAL A 222 13.82 -20.11 13.61
#